data_AF-A0A914GKR0-F1
#
_entry.id   AF-A0A914GKR0-F1
#
_cell.length_a   1.000
_cell.length_b   1.000
_cell.length_c   1.000
_cell.angle_alpha   90.00
_cell.angle_beta   90.00
_cell.angle_gamma   90.00
#
_symmetry.space_group_name_H-M   'P 1'
#
loop_
_entity.id
_entity.type
_entity.pdbx_description
1 polymer ?
#
loop_
_entity_poly.entity_id
_entity_poly.type
_entity_poly.pdbx_seq_one_letter_code
_entity_poly.pdbx_strand_id
1 'polypeptide(L)'
;MSVSELSLQESSWLQKNKAAETFAELEILLRDICSRLNVSSKVENYGIQHPHSSQTEKFVLTARVNQDALKATVTLLDENIVQSEISLKHAKVPGGIFRSVANPNVQWKIQQLQDTGNQCARALQIIIKGKQRYEKCVQRNGYDSQSEQLLLSVLQSVKSLVSDARTCLTMPRKKSLLELCQFQPTKSFNPPLPHDILLSYYISSTKLVCAAYQVVTNKTNGAQSVSVYQAEAHLSHLVDVLHHINAIFSRVQDLTTKFNLLKLRID
;
A
#
# COMPACT_ATOMS: atom_id res chain seq x y z
N MET A 1 20.39 13.62 43.64
CA MET A 1 19.77 13.68 42.31
C MET A 1 18.46 12.94 42.38
N SER A 2 17.34 13.60 42.11
CA SER A 2 16.02 12.99 42.19
C SER A 2 15.76 12.05 40.99
N VAL A 3 14.78 11.16 41.12
CA VAL A 3 14.32 10.29 40.01
C VAL A 3 13.84 11.13 38.81
N SER A 4 13.24 12.30 39.08
CA SER A 4 12.82 13.25 38.05
C SER A 4 14.00 13.89 37.31
N GLU A 5 15.08 14.28 38.01
CA GLU A 5 16.29 14.84 37.39
C GLU A 5 17.00 13.80 36.50
N LEU A 6 17.09 12.56 36.96
CA LEU A 6 17.64 11.44 36.19
C LEU A 6 16.84 11.18 34.92
N SER A 7 15.51 11.15 35.01
CA SER A 7 14.63 10.90 33.86
C SER A 7 14.72 12.00 32.80
N LEU A 8 14.88 13.27 33.22
CA LEU A 8 15.12 14.39 32.31
C LEU A 8 16.48 14.28 31.61
N GLN A 9 17.53 13.89 32.32
CA GLN A 9 18.85 13.64 31.73
C GLN A 9 18.81 12.47 30.74
N GLU A 10 18.11 11.37 31.08
CA GLU A 10 17.93 10.23 30.18
C GLU A 10 17.14 10.61 28.92
N SER A 11 16.06 11.41 29.03
CA SER A 11 15.33 11.92 27.87
C SER A 11 16.22 12.78 26.97
N SER A 12 16.96 13.72 27.57
CA SER A 12 17.91 14.59 26.87
C SER A 12 18.99 13.77 26.13
N TRP A 13 19.52 12.73 26.79
CA TRP A 13 20.46 11.80 26.19
C TRP A 13 19.85 11.01 25.03
N LEU A 14 18.63 10.50 25.18
CA LEU A 14 17.94 9.72 24.15
C LEU A 14 17.70 10.57 22.91
N GLN A 15 17.24 11.81 23.10
CA GLN A 15 17.10 12.79 22.03
C GLN A 15 18.43 13.02 21.28
N LYS A 16 19.49 13.36 22.03
CA LYS A 16 20.82 13.63 21.47
C LYS A 16 21.39 12.46 20.65
N ASN A 17 21.20 11.23 21.11
CA ASN A 17 21.84 10.06 20.51
C ASN A 17 20.97 9.33 19.48
N LYS A 18 19.63 9.44 19.56
CA LYS A 18 18.73 8.63 18.73
C LYS A 18 17.84 9.40 17.78
N ALA A 19 17.57 10.69 18.01
CA ALA A 19 16.66 11.45 17.16
C ALA A 19 17.21 11.58 15.72
N ALA A 20 18.46 12.01 15.57
CA ALA A 20 19.08 12.22 14.25
C ALA A 20 19.21 10.91 13.44
N GLU A 21 19.65 9.84 14.10
CA GLU A 21 19.74 8.49 13.52
C GLU A 21 18.36 8.03 13.04
N THR A 22 17.33 8.15 13.89
CA THR A 22 15.96 7.76 13.54
C THR A 22 15.44 8.56 12.36
N PHE A 23 15.60 9.89 12.34
CA PHE A 23 15.18 10.71 11.21
C PHE A 23 15.85 10.28 9.90
N ALA A 24 17.16 10.02 9.92
CA ALA A 24 17.90 9.60 8.73
C ALA A 24 17.45 8.23 8.22
N GLU A 25 17.30 7.25 9.11
CA GLU A 25 16.80 5.91 8.75
C GLU A 25 15.40 5.97 8.13
N LEU A 26 14.48 6.69 8.79
CA LEU A 26 13.10 6.83 8.31
C LEU A 26 13.04 7.53 6.95
N GLU A 27 13.86 8.57 6.75
CA GLU A 27 13.96 9.28 5.48
C GLU A 27 14.45 8.36 4.36
N ILE A 28 15.52 7.59 4.58
CA ILE A 28 16.06 6.64 3.59
C ILE A 28 15.01 5.61 3.18
N LEU A 29 14.34 4.99 4.16
CA LEU A 29 13.32 3.96 3.91
C LEU A 29 12.13 4.54 3.13
N LEU A 30 11.67 5.73 3.49
CA LEU A 30 10.55 6.39 2.81
C LEU A 30 10.90 6.84 1.39
N ARG A 31 12.14 7.29 1.15
CA ARG A 31 12.62 7.62 -0.19
C ARG A 31 12.63 6.38 -1.09
N ASP A 32 13.11 5.25 -0.58
CA ASP A 32 13.12 4.01 -1.35
C ASP A 32 11.69 3.51 -1.67
N ILE A 33 10.77 3.60 -0.70
CA ILE A 33 9.35 3.31 -0.96
C ILE A 33 8.78 4.24 -2.06
N CYS A 34 9.04 5.54 -1.98
CA CYS A 34 8.52 6.50 -2.95
C CYS A 34 9.06 6.25 -4.37
N SER A 35 10.32 5.86 -4.47
CA SER A 35 10.97 5.44 -5.71
C SER A 35 10.28 4.21 -6.31
N ARG A 36 10.12 3.15 -5.52
CA ARG A 36 9.53 1.87 -5.97
C ARG A 36 8.06 1.95 -6.35
N LEU A 37 7.32 2.89 -5.77
CA LEU A 37 5.91 3.15 -6.10
C LEU A 37 5.74 4.21 -7.20
N ASN A 38 6.83 4.68 -7.81
CA ASN A 38 6.83 5.71 -8.86
C ASN A 38 6.07 7.00 -8.45
N VAL A 39 6.12 7.36 -7.16
CA VAL A 39 5.50 8.59 -6.64
C VAL A 39 6.50 9.74 -6.48
N SER A 40 7.69 9.62 -7.08
CA SER A 40 8.76 10.63 -7.05
C SER A 40 8.27 12.02 -7.47
N SER A 41 7.33 12.10 -8.42
CA SER A 41 6.70 13.37 -8.84
C SER A 41 6.05 14.15 -7.70
N LYS A 42 5.53 13.45 -6.68
CA LYS A 42 4.88 14.06 -5.50
C LYS A 42 5.88 14.59 -4.48
N VAL A 43 7.17 14.29 -4.66
CA VAL A 43 8.25 14.56 -3.71
C VAL A 43 9.51 15.13 -4.38
N GLU A 44 9.39 15.64 -5.61
CA GLU A 44 10.48 16.27 -6.38
C GLU A 44 11.17 17.39 -5.62
N ASN A 45 10.39 18.23 -4.92
CA ASN A 45 10.88 19.32 -4.08
C ASN A 45 11.77 18.87 -2.92
N TYR A 46 11.91 17.57 -2.70
CA TYR A 46 12.72 16.97 -1.64
C TYR A 46 13.92 16.18 -2.19
N GLY A 47 14.31 16.41 -3.46
CA GLY A 47 15.54 15.88 -4.05
C GLY A 47 15.49 14.40 -4.41
N ILE A 48 14.29 13.82 -4.55
CA ILE A 48 14.14 12.50 -5.19
C ILE A 48 14.24 12.72 -6.70
N GLN A 49 15.36 12.35 -7.29
CA GLN A 49 15.48 12.25 -8.74
C GLN A 49 14.59 11.11 -9.22
N HIS A 50 13.88 11.31 -10.33
CA HIS A 50 13.13 10.24 -11.01
C HIS A 50 14.10 9.13 -11.39
N PRO A 51 14.13 7.99 -10.69
CA PRO A 51 15.14 7.00 -10.97
C PRO A 51 14.83 6.24 -12.26
N HIS A 52 13.55 6.16 -12.65
CA HIS A 52 13.10 5.43 -13.83
C HIS A 52 11.94 6.13 -14.52
N SER A 53 11.97 6.18 -15.85
CA SER A 53 10.76 6.40 -16.66
C SER A 53 9.78 5.26 -16.37
N SER A 54 8.50 5.56 -16.14
CA SER A 54 7.46 4.54 -15.94
C SER A 54 7.54 3.48 -17.04
N GLN A 55 7.82 2.23 -16.67
CA GLN A 55 7.85 1.10 -17.58
C GLN A 55 6.61 0.23 -17.40
N THR A 56 6.17 -0.39 -18.48
CA THR A 56 5.10 -1.38 -18.42
C THR A 56 5.66 -2.72 -17.98
N GLU A 57 4.99 -3.36 -17.02
CA GLU A 57 5.33 -4.70 -16.54
C GLU A 57 4.18 -5.67 -16.82
N LYS A 58 4.50 -6.82 -17.41
CA LYS A 58 3.52 -7.85 -17.76
C LYS A 58 3.52 -8.98 -16.73
N PHE A 59 2.34 -9.25 -16.17
CA PHE A 59 2.11 -10.29 -15.16
C PHE A 59 1.16 -11.36 -15.68
N VAL A 60 1.50 -12.62 -15.41
CA VAL A 60 0.60 -13.76 -15.64
C VAL A 60 0.07 -14.22 -14.29
N LEU A 61 -1.23 -14.05 -14.09
CA LEU A 61 -1.94 -14.44 -12.88
C LEU A 61 -2.52 -15.83 -13.08
N THR A 62 -2.26 -16.71 -12.13
CA THR A 62 -2.69 -18.11 -12.17
C THR A 62 -3.49 -18.48 -10.93
N ALA A 63 -4.51 -19.32 -11.08
CA ALA A 63 -5.27 -19.84 -9.96
C ALA A 63 -4.43 -20.78 -9.08
N ARG A 64 -4.50 -20.59 -7.75
CA ARG A 64 -3.88 -21.52 -6.79
C ARG A 64 -4.65 -22.82 -6.67
N VAL A 65 -5.98 -22.72 -6.67
CA VAL A 65 -6.92 -23.83 -6.52
C VAL A 65 -7.61 -23.99 -7.87
N ASN A 66 -7.59 -25.21 -8.43
CA ASN A 66 -8.03 -25.51 -9.79
C ASN A 66 -7.31 -24.62 -10.81
N GLN A 67 -6.04 -24.95 -11.12
CA GLN A 67 -5.11 -24.11 -11.88
C GLN A 67 -5.64 -23.60 -13.24
N ASP A 68 -6.64 -24.27 -13.81
CA ASP A 68 -7.26 -23.90 -15.09
C ASP A 68 -8.59 -23.14 -14.96
N ALA A 69 -9.09 -22.88 -13.74
CA ALA A 69 -10.40 -22.26 -13.56
C ALA A 69 -10.39 -20.78 -14.01
N LEU A 70 -9.32 -20.05 -13.68
CA LEU A 70 -9.10 -18.67 -14.09
C LEU A 70 -7.60 -18.42 -14.32
N LYS A 71 -7.29 -17.80 -15.45
CA LYS A 71 -5.98 -17.23 -15.76
C LYS A 71 -6.21 -15.81 -16.26
N ALA A 72 -5.35 -14.89 -15.84
CA ALA A 72 -5.35 -13.54 -16.38
C ALA A 72 -3.93 -13.11 -16.76
N THR A 73 -3.81 -12.32 -17.81
CA THR A 73 -2.56 -11.64 -18.18
C THR A 73 -2.82 -10.15 -18.07
N VAL A 74 -2.00 -9.45 -17.30
CA VAL A 74 -2.20 -8.04 -16.97
C VAL A 74 -0.92 -7.29 -17.26
N THR A 75 -1.02 -6.17 -17.98
CA THR A 75 0.07 -5.21 -18.12
C THR A 75 -0.19 -4.04 -17.19
N LEU A 76 0.71 -3.83 -16.23
CA LEU A 76 0.69 -2.70 -15.29
C LEU A 76 1.60 -1.59 -15.80
N LEU A 77 1.14 -0.34 -15.67
CA LEU A 77 1.92 0.88 -15.78
C LEU A 77 1.68 1.68 -14.49
N ASP A 78 2.67 1.72 -13.62
CA ASP A 78 2.56 2.29 -12.27
C ASP A 78 1.35 1.70 -11.52
N GLU A 79 0.41 2.53 -11.07
CA GLU A 79 -0.82 2.07 -10.43
C GLU A 79 -1.95 1.64 -11.38
N ASN A 80 -1.74 1.64 -12.71
CA ASN A 80 -2.80 1.40 -13.68
C ASN A 80 -2.61 0.08 -14.43
N ILE A 81 -3.67 -0.74 -14.50
CA ILE A 81 -3.74 -1.80 -15.48
C ILE A 81 -4.08 -1.16 -16.83
N VAL A 82 -3.19 -1.29 -17.80
CA VAL A 82 -3.36 -0.74 -19.16
C VAL A 82 -3.74 -1.79 -20.19
N GLN A 83 -3.54 -3.08 -19.86
CA GLN A 83 -4.01 -4.19 -20.69
C GLN A 83 -4.41 -5.36 -19.78
N SER A 84 -5.50 -6.03 -20.14
CA SER A 84 -6.02 -7.18 -19.41
C SER A 84 -6.57 -8.21 -20.37
N GLU A 85 -6.12 -9.45 -20.20
CA GLU A 85 -6.60 -10.62 -20.94
C GLU A 85 -7.02 -11.68 -19.91
N ILE A 86 -8.12 -12.37 -20.16
CA ILE A 86 -8.63 -13.40 -19.25
C ILE A 86 -8.93 -14.70 -20.00
N SER A 87 -8.80 -15.80 -19.27
CA SER A 87 -9.24 -17.13 -19.67
C SER A 87 -9.93 -17.78 -18.47
N LEU A 88 -11.21 -18.09 -18.60
CA LEU A 88 -12.07 -18.58 -17.52
C LEU A 88 -12.80 -19.85 -17.97
N LYS A 89 -12.85 -20.89 -17.11
CA LYS A 89 -13.74 -22.03 -17.35
C LYS A 89 -15.20 -21.61 -17.24
N HIS A 90 -15.97 -21.83 -18.29
CA HIS A 90 -17.38 -21.44 -18.34
C HIS A 90 -18.23 -22.47 -19.08
N ALA A 91 -19.16 -23.11 -18.35
CA ALA A 91 -19.92 -24.25 -18.86
C ALA A 91 -20.79 -23.95 -20.09
N LYS A 92 -21.25 -22.70 -20.25
CA LYS A 92 -22.10 -22.29 -21.38
C LYS A 92 -21.32 -21.95 -22.66
N VAL A 93 -19.99 -21.97 -22.62
CA VAL A 93 -19.14 -21.64 -23.78
C VAL A 93 -18.67 -22.93 -24.47
N PRO A 94 -18.77 -23.04 -25.81
CA PRO A 94 -18.24 -24.17 -26.55
C PRO A 94 -16.75 -24.41 -26.24
N GLY A 95 -16.38 -25.64 -25.91
CA GLY A 95 -15.02 -25.98 -25.46
C GLY A 95 -14.72 -25.63 -23.99
N GLY A 96 -15.70 -25.11 -23.24
CA GLY A 96 -15.65 -24.95 -21.79
C GLY A 96 -14.74 -23.83 -21.28
N ILE A 97 -14.09 -23.06 -22.16
CA ILE A 97 -13.17 -21.98 -21.81
C ILE A 97 -13.57 -20.69 -22.54
N PHE A 98 -13.95 -19.68 -21.77
CA PHE A 98 -14.16 -18.33 -22.24
C PHE A 98 -12.85 -17.55 -22.25
N ARG A 99 -12.55 -16.85 -23.34
CA ARG A 99 -11.40 -15.94 -23.45
C ARG A 99 -11.88 -14.56 -23.87
N SER A 100 -11.30 -13.53 -23.27
CA SER A 100 -11.60 -12.15 -23.63
C SER A 100 -10.45 -11.22 -23.31
N VAL A 101 -10.40 -10.11 -24.05
CA VAL A 101 -9.38 -9.08 -23.93
C VAL A 101 -10.06 -7.74 -23.71
N ALA A 102 -9.60 -7.01 -22.72
CA ALA A 102 -9.96 -5.63 -22.48
C ALA A 102 -9.52 -4.74 -23.66
N ASN A 103 -10.37 -3.77 -24.03
CA ASN A 103 -10.01 -2.72 -24.95
C ASN A 103 -8.76 -1.97 -24.42
N PRO A 104 -7.72 -1.76 -25.23
CA PRO A 104 -6.46 -1.12 -24.80
C PRO A 104 -6.63 0.35 -24.38
N ASN A 105 -7.73 1.00 -24.76
CA ASN A 105 -8.02 2.38 -24.36
C ASN A 105 -8.60 2.49 -22.94
N VAL A 106 -8.82 1.37 -22.26
CA VAL A 106 -9.38 1.34 -20.91
C VAL A 106 -8.30 1.05 -19.90
N GLN A 107 -8.24 1.88 -18.86
CA GLN A 107 -7.29 1.75 -17.78
C GLN A 107 -8.01 1.47 -16.47
N TRP A 108 -7.50 0.52 -15.68
CA TRP A 108 -7.97 0.28 -14.32
C TRP A 108 -6.97 0.84 -13.33
N LYS A 109 -7.31 1.94 -12.68
CA LYS A 109 -6.54 2.42 -11.55
C LYS A 109 -6.70 1.50 -10.34
N ILE A 110 -5.58 1.02 -9.82
CA ILE A 110 -5.49 0.26 -8.58
C ILE A 110 -5.35 1.26 -7.43
N GLN A 111 -6.49 1.66 -6.87
CA GLN A 111 -6.56 2.68 -5.82
C GLN A 111 -5.64 2.39 -4.62
N GLN A 112 -5.45 1.11 -4.28
CA GLN A 112 -4.57 0.69 -3.18
C GLN A 112 -3.12 1.13 -3.40
N LEU A 113 -2.58 0.99 -4.63
CA LEU A 113 -1.22 1.42 -4.94
C LEU A 113 -1.09 2.95 -4.88
N GLN A 114 -2.09 3.66 -5.42
CA GLN A 114 -2.13 5.11 -5.38
C GLN A 114 -2.18 5.64 -3.94
N ASP A 115 -3.05 5.06 -3.11
CA ASP A 115 -3.24 5.47 -1.71
C ASP A 115 -2.00 5.18 -0.88
N THR A 116 -1.41 3.98 -0.99
CA THR A 116 -0.13 3.66 -0.33
C THR A 116 0.95 4.66 -0.73
N GLY A 117 1.11 4.94 -2.03
CA GLY A 117 2.08 5.92 -2.51
C GLY A 117 1.81 7.34 -1.97
N ASN A 118 0.54 7.76 -1.90
CA ASN A 118 0.15 9.04 -1.30
C ASN A 118 0.52 9.14 0.19
N GLN A 119 0.23 8.10 0.96
CA GLN A 119 0.51 8.08 2.39
C GLN A 119 2.02 8.10 2.67
N CYS A 120 2.80 7.31 1.93
CA CYS A 120 4.26 7.29 2.05
C CYS A 120 4.91 8.63 1.63
N ALA A 121 4.42 9.24 0.55
CA ALA A 121 4.88 10.57 0.12
C ALA A 121 4.61 11.62 1.22
N ARG A 122 3.40 11.62 1.81
CA ARG A 122 3.08 12.52 2.95
C ARG A 122 3.98 12.26 4.15
N ALA A 123 4.22 10.99 4.50
CA ALA A 123 5.09 10.62 5.61
C ALA A 123 6.52 11.15 5.39
N LEU A 124 7.05 11.06 4.17
CA LEU A 124 8.36 11.61 3.82
C LEU A 124 8.42 13.13 4.01
N GLN A 125 7.38 13.84 3.55
CA GLN A 125 7.29 15.29 3.74
C GLN A 125 7.28 15.68 5.23
N ILE A 126 6.57 14.91 6.06
CA ILE A 126 6.53 15.11 7.51
C ILE A 126 7.89 14.84 8.14
N ILE A 127 8.60 13.77 7.75
CA ILE A 127 9.96 13.50 8.24
C ILE A 127 10.90 14.64 7.93
N ILE A 128 10.96 15.10 6.67
CA ILE A 128 11.93 16.13 6.25
C ILE A 128 11.64 17.47 6.95
N LYS A 129 10.37 17.92 6.92
CA LYS A 129 9.98 19.18 7.59
C LYS A 129 10.08 19.05 9.11
N GLY A 130 9.74 17.88 9.65
CA GLY A 130 9.79 17.57 11.07
C GLY A 130 11.21 17.61 11.61
N LYS A 131 12.16 17.00 10.90
CA LYS A 131 13.60 17.06 11.20
C LYS A 131 14.10 18.50 11.27
N GLN A 132 13.81 19.32 10.26
CA GLN A 132 14.21 20.73 10.25
C GLN A 132 13.62 21.53 11.42
N ARG A 133 12.35 21.29 11.77
CA ARG A 133 11.70 21.93 12.92
C ARG A 133 12.32 21.47 14.24
N TYR A 134 12.62 20.17 14.36
CA TYR A 134 13.24 19.57 15.53
C TYR A 134 14.64 20.14 15.76
N GLU A 135 15.48 20.18 14.73
CA GLU A 135 16.83 20.76 14.79
C GLU A 135 16.80 22.23 15.24
N LYS A 136 15.87 23.03 14.71
CA LYS A 136 15.67 24.43 15.14
C LYS A 136 15.22 24.53 16.61
N CYS A 137 14.35 23.62 17.05
CA CYS A 137 13.89 23.59 18.45
C CYS A 137 15.06 23.28 19.39
N VAL A 138 15.88 22.28 19.03
CA VAL A 138 17.06 21.89 19.81
C VAL A 138 18.10 23.01 19.83
N GLN A 139 18.31 23.72 18.71
CA GLN A 139 19.21 24.88 18.68
C GLN A 139 18.77 26.01 19.61
N ARG A 140 17.45 26.21 19.75
CA ARG A 140 16.89 27.29 20.57
C ARG A 140 16.85 26.95 22.06
N ASN A 141 16.44 25.75 22.42
CA ASN A 141 16.11 25.37 23.80
C ASN A 141 16.98 24.24 24.35
N GLY A 142 17.87 23.66 23.55
CA GLY A 142 18.55 22.41 23.87
C GLY A 142 17.62 21.19 23.77
N TYR A 143 18.08 20.07 24.32
CA TYR A 143 17.33 18.83 24.39
C TYR A 143 16.44 18.82 25.65
N ASP A 144 15.30 19.47 25.53
CA ASP A 144 14.30 19.70 26.57
C ASP A 144 12.96 18.97 26.28
N SER A 145 11.95 19.23 27.11
CA SER A 145 10.60 18.65 26.92
C SER A 145 9.91 19.13 25.65
N GLN A 146 10.20 20.34 25.17
CA GLN A 146 9.56 20.88 23.96
C GLN A 146 10.07 20.16 22.70
N SER A 147 11.38 19.97 22.61
CA SER A 147 12.01 19.18 21.54
C SER A 147 11.56 17.71 21.60
N GLU A 148 11.41 17.12 22.78
CA GLU A 148 10.85 15.78 22.96
C GLU A 148 9.43 15.68 22.39
N GLN A 149 8.53 16.59 22.78
CA GLN A 149 7.14 16.60 22.32
C GLN A 149 7.06 16.74 20.80
N LEU A 150 7.90 17.59 20.21
CA LEU A 150 7.97 17.76 18.76
C LEU A 150 8.45 16.48 18.07
N LEU A 151 9.50 15.83 18.59
CA LEU A 151 9.99 14.55 18.07
C LEU A 151 8.89 13.50 18.09
N LEU A 152 8.25 13.27 19.24
CA LEU A 152 7.18 12.29 19.39
C LEU A 152 5.98 12.59 18.50
N SER A 153 5.61 13.87 18.35
CA SER A 153 4.52 14.29 17.45
C SER A 153 4.82 13.94 15.99
N VAL A 154 6.05 14.20 15.52
CA VAL A 154 6.47 13.87 14.15
C VAL A 154 6.46 12.35 13.95
N LEU A 155 7.06 11.59 14.88
CA LEU A 155 7.10 10.13 14.80
C LEU A 155 5.70 9.51 14.80
N GLN A 156 4.80 9.99 15.67
CA GLN A 156 3.43 9.49 15.73
C GLN A 156 2.65 9.78 14.43
N SER A 157 2.85 10.96 13.83
CA SER A 157 2.23 11.31 12.54
C SER A 157 2.70 10.37 11.43
N VAL A 158 4.00 10.08 11.38
CA VAL A 158 4.61 9.16 10.42
C VAL A 158 4.08 7.75 10.62
N LYS A 159 4.03 7.27 11.87
CA LYS A 159 3.49 5.95 12.23
C LYS A 159 2.05 5.77 11.75
N SER A 160 1.20 6.79 11.94
CA SER A 160 -0.19 6.76 11.46
C SER A 160 -0.24 6.58 9.94
N LEU A 161 0.49 7.40 9.20
CA LEU A 161 0.49 7.36 7.73
C LEU A 161 1.01 6.04 7.18
N VAL A 162 2.11 5.49 7.73
CA VAL A 162 2.63 4.19 7.25
C VAL A 162 1.73 3.02 7.65
N SER A 163 1.00 3.14 8.77
CA SER A 163 -0.03 2.15 9.16
C SER A 163 -1.19 2.14 8.17
N ASP A 164 -1.64 3.33 7.74
CA ASP A 164 -2.66 3.47 6.71
C ASP A 164 -2.16 2.92 5.38
N ALA A 165 -0.92 3.24 4.99
CA ALA A 165 -0.28 2.73 3.78
C ALA A 165 -0.20 1.20 3.76
N ARG A 166 0.15 0.58 4.90
CA ARG A 166 0.14 -0.88 5.08
C ARG A 166 -1.26 -1.45 4.91
N THR A 167 -2.24 -0.83 5.55
CA THR A 167 -3.64 -1.25 5.52
C THR A 167 -4.19 -1.25 4.10
N CYS A 168 -3.86 -0.23 3.29
CA CYS A 168 -4.22 -0.18 1.87
C CYS A 168 -3.74 -1.41 1.10
N LEU A 169 -2.54 -1.94 1.38
CA LEU A 169 -2.00 -3.14 0.71
C LEU A 169 -2.55 -4.44 1.29
N THR A 170 -2.68 -4.54 2.62
CA THR A 170 -3.01 -5.81 3.28
C THR A 170 -4.52 -6.06 3.41
N MET A 171 -5.34 -5.00 3.42
CA MET A 171 -6.79 -5.08 3.58
C MET A 171 -7.51 -4.56 2.33
N PRO A 172 -7.70 -5.40 1.30
CA PRO A 172 -8.36 -4.98 0.08
C PRO A 172 -9.79 -4.54 0.34
N ARG A 173 -10.16 -3.35 -0.17
CA ARG A 173 -11.55 -2.91 -0.21
C ARG A 173 -12.31 -3.73 -1.25
N LYS A 174 -13.05 -4.73 -0.77
CA LYS A 174 -13.93 -5.53 -1.64
C LYS A 174 -15.08 -4.66 -2.13
N LYS A 175 -15.22 -4.55 -3.45
CA LYS A 175 -16.41 -3.97 -4.08
C LYS A 175 -17.57 -4.94 -3.94
N SER A 176 -18.76 -4.43 -3.65
CA SER A 176 -20.01 -5.17 -3.74
C SER A 176 -20.29 -5.62 -5.17
N LEU A 177 -21.13 -6.65 -5.34
CA LEU A 177 -21.51 -7.13 -6.67
C LEU A 177 -22.17 -6.02 -7.50
N LEU A 178 -22.99 -5.17 -6.88
CA LEU A 178 -23.63 -4.03 -7.53
C LEU A 178 -22.60 -3.02 -8.06
N GLU A 179 -21.59 -2.67 -7.25
CA GLU A 179 -20.49 -1.81 -7.68
C GLU A 179 -19.73 -2.42 -8.87
N LEU A 180 -19.50 -3.74 -8.84
CA LEU A 180 -18.83 -4.45 -9.95
C LEU A 180 -19.67 -4.48 -11.23
N CYS A 181 -20.99 -4.64 -11.15
CA CYS A 181 -21.89 -4.54 -12.30
C CYS A 181 -21.85 -3.16 -12.97
N GLN A 182 -21.71 -2.11 -12.16
CA GLN A 182 -21.68 -0.72 -12.64
C GLN A 182 -20.28 -0.27 -13.06
N PHE A 183 -19.25 -1.04 -12.72
CA PHE A 183 -17.86 -0.69 -12.97
C PHE A 183 -17.54 -0.70 -14.46
N GLN A 184 -17.40 0.50 -15.05
CA GLN A 184 -17.26 0.66 -16.51
C GLN A 184 -16.13 -0.15 -17.16
N PRO A 185 -14.94 -0.28 -16.55
CA PRO A 185 -13.86 -1.00 -17.21
C PRO A 185 -14.21 -2.46 -17.56
N THR A 186 -15.03 -3.17 -16.78
CA THR A 186 -15.43 -4.56 -17.07
C THR A 186 -16.36 -4.69 -18.27
N LYS A 187 -16.96 -3.60 -18.74
CA LYS A 187 -17.82 -3.56 -19.94
C LYS A 187 -17.02 -3.44 -21.24
N SER A 188 -15.71 -3.28 -21.13
CA SER A 188 -14.83 -2.98 -22.27
C SER A 188 -14.08 -4.20 -22.80
N PHE A 189 -14.52 -5.39 -22.42
CA PHE A 189 -13.99 -6.67 -22.87
C PHE A 189 -14.56 -7.05 -24.24
N ASN A 190 -13.73 -7.63 -25.10
CA ASN A 190 -14.11 -8.16 -26.41
C ASN A 190 -13.56 -9.60 -26.59
N PRO A 191 -14.43 -10.62 -26.74
CA PRO A 191 -15.89 -10.55 -26.63
C PRO A 191 -16.37 -10.10 -25.24
N PRO A 192 -17.59 -9.52 -25.11
CA PRO A 192 -18.12 -9.11 -23.81
C PRO A 192 -18.12 -10.25 -22.80
N LEU A 193 -17.88 -9.93 -21.52
CA LEU A 193 -17.96 -10.91 -20.44
C LEU A 193 -19.35 -11.56 -20.40
N PRO A 194 -19.46 -12.86 -20.07
CA PRO A 194 -20.76 -13.49 -19.82
C PRO A 194 -21.54 -12.71 -18.76
N HIS A 195 -22.87 -12.61 -18.92
CA HIS A 195 -23.72 -11.80 -18.03
C HIS A 195 -23.72 -12.26 -16.56
N ASP A 196 -23.37 -13.52 -16.31
CA ASP A 196 -23.21 -14.10 -14.99
C ASP A 196 -21.79 -13.93 -14.41
N ILE A 197 -20.87 -13.23 -15.10
CA ILE A 197 -19.48 -13.02 -14.65
C ILE A 197 -19.21 -11.55 -14.36
N LEU A 198 -18.68 -11.28 -13.16
CA LEU A 198 -18.15 -9.99 -12.74
C LEU A 198 -16.67 -10.11 -12.42
N LEU A 199 -15.86 -9.14 -12.86
CA LEU A 199 -14.41 -9.14 -12.64
C LEU A 199 -13.97 -8.03 -11.69
N SER A 200 -12.96 -8.33 -10.88
CA SER A 200 -12.31 -7.36 -10.00
C SER A 200 -10.80 -7.56 -9.99
N TYR A 201 -10.07 -6.46 -9.93
CA TYR A 201 -8.63 -6.42 -9.68
C TYR A 201 -8.36 -5.71 -8.35
N TYR A 202 -7.50 -6.29 -7.53
CA TYR A 202 -7.10 -5.71 -6.26
C TYR A 202 -5.72 -6.22 -5.81
N ILE A 203 -5.11 -5.53 -4.87
CA ILE A 203 -3.87 -5.96 -4.19
C ILE A 203 -4.22 -6.71 -2.91
N SER A 204 -3.58 -7.85 -2.68
CA SER A 204 -3.62 -8.56 -1.40
C SER A 204 -2.19 -8.76 -0.91
N SER A 205 -1.77 -7.91 0.02
CA SER A 205 -0.39 -7.82 0.49
C SER A 205 0.58 -7.54 -0.67
N THR A 206 1.31 -8.56 -1.14
CA THR A 206 2.32 -8.46 -2.20
C THR A 206 1.86 -9.06 -3.53
N LYS A 207 0.54 -9.17 -3.73
CA LYS A 207 -0.02 -9.87 -4.89
C LYS A 207 -1.05 -9.04 -5.59
N LEU A 208 -0.97 -9.02 -6.92
CA LEU A 208 -2.08 -8.62 -7.77
C LEU A 208 -3.03 -9.81 -7.92
N VAL A 209 -4.31 -9.59 -7.61
CA VAL A 209 -5.35 -10.60 -7.69
C VAL A 209 -6.39 -10.20 -8.71
N CYS A 210 -6.72 -11.13 -9.61
CA CYS A 210 -7.90 -11.12 -10.46
C CYS A 210 -8.95 -12.04 -9.83
N ALA A 211 -10.12 -11.51 -9.51
CA ALA A 211 -11.25 -12.29 -9.04
C ALA A 211 -12.40 -12.25 -10.05
N ALA A 212 -12.91 -13.42 -10.41
CA ALA A 212 -14.12 -13.59 -11.19
C ALA A 212 -15.25 -14.13 -10.29
N TYR A 213 -16.33 -13.36 -10.18
CA TYR A 213 -17.53 -13.73 -9.45
C TYR A 213 -18.56 -14.25 -10.44
N GLN A 214 -18.93 -15.52 -10.29
CA GLN A 214 -19.98 -16.14 -11.08
C GLN A 214 -21.29 -16.14 -10.30
N VAL A 215 -22.27 -15.39 -10.77
CA VAL A 215 -23.59 -15.26 -10.15
C VAL A 215 -24.58 -16.13 -10.90
N VAL A 216 -25.03 -17.21 -10.26
CA VAL A 216 -26.01 -18.13 -10.84
C VAL A 216 -27.33 -17.98 -10.10
N THR A 217 -28.35 -17.52 -10.82
CA THR A 217 -29.73 -17.50 -10.33
C THR A 217 -30.38 -18.87 -10.57
N ASN A 218 -30.78 -19.53 -9.49
CA ASN A 218 -31.52 -20.78 -9.58
C ASN A 218 -32.95 -20.50 -10.03
N LYS A 219 -33.34 -21.07 -11.18
CA LYS A 219 -34.64 -20.84 -11.82
C LYS A 219 -35.81 -21.40 -11.01
N THR A 220 -35.59 -22.37 -10.11
CA THR A 220 -36.68 -23.06 -9.40
C THR A 220 -37.11 -22.35 -8.11
N ASN A 221 -36.22 -21.63 -7.44
CA ASN A 221 -36.51 -20.97 -6.17
C ASN A 221 -36.07 -19.49 -6.12
N GLY A 222 -35.52 -18.95 -7.22
CA GLY A 222 -35.03 -17.58 -7.30
C GLY A 222 -33.75 -17.32 -6.48
N ALA A 223 -33.19 -18.34 -5.82
CA ALA A 223 -32.00 -18.17 -4.99
C ALA A 223 -30.76 -17.89 -5.85
N GLN A 224 -29.95 -16.92 -5.45
CA GLN A 224 -28.68 -16.61 -6.11
C GLN A 224 -27.53 -17.32 -5.37
N SER A 225 -26.72 -18.04 -6.13
CA SER A 225 -25.45 -18.58 -5.65
C SER A 225 -24.29 -17.82 -6.30
N VAL A 226 -23.23 -17.59 -5.52
CA VAL A 226 -22.04 -16.87 -5.98
C VAL A 226 -20.83 -17.78 -5.82
N SER A 227 -20.18 -18.11 -6.93
CA SER A 227 -18.89 -18.79 -6.95
C SER A 227 -17.78 -17.77 -7.24
N VAL A 228 -16.62 -17.94 -6.60
CA VAL A 228 -15.49 -17.02 -6.77
C VAL A 228 -14.27 -17.79 -7.26
N TYR A 229 -13.73 -17.38 -8.41
CA TYR A 229 -12.48 -17.87 -8.95
C TYR A 229 -11.42 -16.79 -8.82
N GLN A 230 -10.22 -17.16 -8.39
CA GLN A 230 -9.12 -16.21 -8.19
C GLN A 230 -7.87 -16.67 -8.90
N ALA A 231 -7.21 -15.73 -9.55
CA ALA A 231 -5.89 -15.87 -10.11
C ALA A 231 -5.00 -14.77 -9.53
N GLU A 232 -3.75 -15.09 -9.21
CA GLU A 232 -2.84 -14.12 -8.58
C GLU A 232 -1.44 -14.18 -9.18
N ALA A 233 -0.74 -13.05 -9.11
CA ALA A 233 0.67 -12.91 -9.43
C ALA A 233 1.38 -12.11 -8.33
N HIS A 234 2.62 -12.47 -8.07
CA HIS A 234 3.44 -11.78 -7.08
C HIS A 234 4.05 -10.50 -7.66
N LEU A 235 3.94 -9.40 -6.92
CA LEU A 235 4.60 -8.13 -7.22
C LEU A 235 5.81 -8.01 -6.30
N SER A 236 6.99 -8.35 -6.81
CA SER A 236 8.24 -8.39 -6.02
C SER A 236 8.55 -7.06 -5.34
N HIS A 237 8.36 -5.94 -6.05
CA HIS A 237 8.58 -4.60 -5.50
C HIS A 237 7.73 -4.31 -4.25
N LEU A 238 6.54 -4.90 -4.11
CA LEU A 238 5.70 -4.72 -2.93
C LEU A 238 6.22 -5.47 -1.69
N VAL A 239 7.06 -6.49 -1.86
CA VAL A 239 7.74 -7.15 -0.73
C VAL A 239 8.63 -6.16 -0.02
N ASP A 240 9.47 -5.46 -0.78
CA ASP A 240 10.39 -4.47 -0.26
C ASP A 240 9.64 -3.28 0.34
N VAL A 241 8.57 -2.82 -0.32
CA VAL A 241 7.72 -1.74 0.22
C VAL A 241 7.13 -2.12 1.58
N LEU A 242 6.54 -3.31 1.71
CA LEU A 242 5.97 -3.76 2.99
C LEU A 242 7.06 -4.00 4.05
N HIS A 243 8.23 -4.50 3.65
CA HIS A 243 9.38 -4.65 4.54
C HIS A 243 9.80 -3.29 5.11
N HIS A 244 9.99 -2.27 4.27
CA HIS A 244 10.34 -0.92 4.71
C HIS A 244 9.26 -0.29 5.57
N ILE A 245 7.98 -0.45 5.24
CA ILE A 245 6.86 0.03 6.08
C ILE A 245 6.92 -0.60 7.48
N ASN A 246 7.16 -1.91 7.57
CA ASN A 246 7.27 -2.60 8.86
C ASN A 246 8.52 -2.16 9.65
N ALA A 247 9.64 -1.94 8.96
CA ALA A 247 10.86 -1.40 9.57
C ALA A 247 10.62 -0.01 10.15
N ILE A 248 10.00 0.91 9.40
CA ILE A 248 9.62 2.25 9.88
C ILE A 248 8.74 2.14 11.13
N PHE A 249 7.70 1.30 11.08
CA PHE A 249 6.79 1.11 12.21
C PHE A 249 7.54 0.64 13.46
N SER A 250 8.41 -0.36 13.31
CA SER A 250 9.21 -0.90 14.42
C SER A 250 10.15 0.15 15.01
N ARG A 251 10.83 0.94 14.19
CA ARG A 251 11.76 2.00 14.65
C ARG A 251 11.04 3.11 15.40
N VAL A 252 9.90 3.58 14.86
CA VAL A 252 9.07 4.57 15.55
C VAL A 252 8.55 4.02 16.88
N GLN A 253 8.09 2.76 16.89
CA GLN A 253 7.55 2.14 18.10
C GLN A 253 8.63 1.99 19.18
N ASP A 254 9.83 1.53 18.83
CA ASP A 254 10.94 1.37 19.75
C ASP A 254 11.30 2.68 20.44
N LEU A 255 11.50 3.76 19.66
CA LEU A 255 11.86 5.07 20.23
C LEU A 255 10.72 5.66 21.07
N THR A 256 9.48 5.57 20.60
CA THR A 256 8.30 6.04 21.34
C THR A 256 8.13 5.29 22.67
N THR A 257 8.31 3.96 22.66
CA THR A 257 8.24 3.15 23.88
C THR A 257 9.32 3.56 24.88
N LYS A 258 10.55 3.82 24.44
CA LYS A 258 11.63 4.29 25.31
C LYS A 258 11.26 5.59 26.04
N PHE A 259 10.72 6.58 25.33
CA PHE A 259 10.25 7.82 25.96
C PHE A 259 9.08 7.60 26.92
N ASN A 260 8.12 6.73 26.59
CA ASN A 260 6.99 6.44 27.47
C ASN A 260 7.44 5.76 28.77
N LEU A 261 8.43 4.86 28.71
CA LEU A 261 9.00 4.23 29.90
C LEU A 261 9.69 5.23 30.82
N LEU A 262 10.32 6.28 30.28
CA LEU A 262 10.90 7.36 31.09
C LEU A 262 9.83 8.16 31.84
N LYS A 263 8.68 8.42 31.21
CA LYS A 263 7.57 9.14 31.84
C LYS A 263 6.96 8.37 33.01
N LEU A 264 6.76 7.07 32.84
CA LEU A 264 6.24 6.18 33.88
C LEU A 264 7.15 6.03 35.11
N ARG A 265 8.41 6.47 35.05
CA ARG A 265 9.32 6.48 36.21
C ARG A 265 9.15 7.74 37.09
N ILE A 266 8.50 8.76 36.55
CA ILE A 266 8.31 10.06 37.22
C ILE A 266 6.95 10.10 37.94
N ASP A 267 5.96 9.36 37.42
CA ASP A 267 4.63 9.15 38.04
C ASP A 267 4.69 8.11 39.18
#